data_AF-A0A532BZA6-F1
#
_entry.id   AF-A0A532BZA6-F1
#
_cell.length_a   1.000
_cell.length_b   1.000
_cell.length_c   1.000
_cell.angle_alpha   90.00
_cell.angle_beta   90.00
_cell.angle_gamma   90.00
#
_symmetry.space_group_name_H-M   'P 1'
#
loop_
_entity.id
_entity.type
_entity.pdbx_description
1 polymer ?
#
loop_
_entity_poly.entity_id
_entity_poly.type
_entity_poly.pdbx_seq_one_letter_code
_entity_poly.pdbx_strand_id
1 'polypeptide(L)'
;MQISGHGKPDHLAKILLGIQGTDAVGAKSKSQQDGRQDRVQISDRAKEMQRIKTLADQPDAAREERIERISRSVEAGTYAVSGRQVADALIRQTLTDAVL
;
A
#
# COMPACT_ATOMS: atom_id res chain seq x y z
N MET A 1 26.18 -4.40 -33.53
CA MET A 1 25.89 -3.37 -32.52
C MET A 1 24.69 -3.83 -31.71
N GLN A 2 24.88 -4.24 -30.46
CA GLN A 2 23.78 -4.58 -29.54
C GLN A 2 23.81 -3.57 -28.41
N ILE A 3 22.78 -2.73 -28.33
CA ILE A 3 22.54 -1.82 -27.22
C ILE A 3 21.88 -2.62 -26.10
N SER A 4 22.67 -3.12 -25.14
CA SER A 4 22.13 -3.77 -23.94
C SER A 4 21.38 -2.74 -23.10
N GLY A 5 20.05 -2.81 -23.16
CA GLY A 5 19.13 -1.98 -22.39
C GLY A 5 19.10 -2.38 -20.92
N HIS A 6 20.07 -1.90 -20.14
CA HIS A 6 19.98 -1.92 -18.68
C HIS A 6 19.11 -0.74 -18.23
N GLY A 7 17.79 -0.96 -18.23
CA GLY A 7 16.82 0.03 -17.83
C GLY A 7 16.88 0.32 -16.33
N LYS A 8 16.90 1.61 -15.99
CA LYS A 8 16.64 2.19 -14.66
C LYS A 8 15.53 1.49 -13.82
N PRO A 9 14.42 0.97 -14.38
CA PRO A 9 13.44 0.21 -13.59
C PRO A 9 13.98 -1.09 -12.97
N ASP A 10 14.87 -1.81 -13.64
CA ASP A 10 15.47 -3.04 -13.09
C ASP A 10 16.40 -2.72 -11.91
N HIS A 11 17.05 -1.56 -11.99
CA HIS A 11 17.89 -1.05 -10.91
C HIS A 11 17.06 -0.57 -9.72
N LEU A 12 15.92 0.09 -9.97
CA LEU A 12 14.96 0.46 -8.91
C LEU A 12 14.35 -0.77 -8.25
N ALA A 13 14.02 -1.82 -9.02
CA ALA A 13 13.53 -3.08 -8.48
C ALA A 13 14.59 -3.76 -7.58
N LYS A 14 15.86 -3.75 -7.97
CA LYS A 14 16.98 -4.27 -7.14
C LYS A 14 17.20 -3.47 -5.86
N ILE A 15 17.08 -2.15 -5.90
CA ILE A 15 17.19 -1.27 -4.72
C ILE A 15 15.99 -1.46 -3.79
N LEU A 16 14.76 -1.51 -4.33
CA LEU A 16 13.53 -1.79 -3.57
C LEU A 16 13.53 -3.19 -2.94
N LEU A 17 14.19 -4.16 -3.58
CA LEU A 17 14.27 -5.55 -3.13
C LEU A 17 15.49 -5.83 -2.21
N GLY A 18 16.32 -4.82 -1.92
CA GLY A 18 17.41 -4.89 -0.93
C GLY A 18 18.55 -5.86 -1.27
N ILE A 19 18.66 -6.28 -2.52
CA ILE A 19 19.68 -7.24 -2.99
C ILE A 19 20.92 -6.46 -3.42
N GLN A 20 21.81 -6.18 -2.48
CA GLN A 20 23.14 -5.68 -2.80
C GLN A 20 24.00 -6.85 -3.30
N GLY A 21 23.91 -7.14 -4.60
CA GLY A 21 24.83 -8.03 -5.29
C GLY A 21 26.22 -7.37 -5.36
N THR A 22 27.17 -7.96 -4.66
CA THR A 22 28.58 -7.55 -4.69
C THR A 22 29.29 -8.26 -5.84
N ASP A 23 29.61 -7.53 -6.91
CA ASP A 23 30.62 -7.96 -7.87
C ASP A 23 31.65 -6.84 -8.11
N ALA A 24 32.86 -7.14 -7.63
CA ALA A 24 34.21 -6.68 -7.97
C ALA A 24 34.53 -5.18 -8.09
N VAL A 25 35.47 -4.67 -7.26
CA VAL A 25 36.78 -4.10 -7.65
C VAL A 25 37.69 -3.93 -6.42
N GLY A 26 38.91 -4.52 -6.47
CA GLY A 26 40.14 -3.84 -6.02
C GLY A 26 40.58 -3.95 -4.56
N ALA A 27 41.75 -4.56 -4.36
CA ALA A 27 42.48 -4.70 -3.09
C ALA A 27 42.69 -3.41 -2.28
N LYS A 28 42.49 -3.48 -0.95
CA LYS A 28 43.45 -3.10 0.11
C LYS A 28 42.81 -3.24 1.50
N SER A 29 43.61 -3.74 2.44
CA SER A 29 43.26 -4.00 3.85
C SER A 29 42.71 -2.77 4.58
N LYS A 30 41.72 -2.98 5.45
CA LYS A 30 41.57 -2.29 6.73
C LYS A 30 40.48 -2.98 7.58
N SER A 31 40.88 -3.33 8.80
CA SER A 31 40.08 -3.58 10.01
C SER A 31 38.65 -4.09 9.83
N GLN A 32 38.43 -5.35 10.23
CA GLN A 32 37.13 -5.88 10.64
C GLN A 32 36.57 -5.00 11.77
N GLN A 33 35.89 -3.91 11.41
CA GLN A 33 34.78 -3.43 12.23
C GLN A 33 33.61 -4.33 11.86
N ASP A 34 33.18 -5.10 12.86
CA ASP A 34 31.99 -5.93 12.88
C ASP A 34 30.76 -5.01 12.71
N GLY A 35 30.59 -4.54 11.48
CA GLY A 35 29.42 -3.80 11.07
C GLY A 35 28.28 -4.79 11.04
N ARG A 36 27.59 -4.92 12.17
CA ARG A 36 26.24 -5.47 12.25
C ARG A 36 25.41 -4.76 11.17
N GLN A 37 25.35 -5.37 10.00
CA GLN A 37 24.39 -5.02 8.97
C GLN A 37 23.05 -5.46 9.53
N ASP A 38 22.27 -4.52 10.05
CA ASP A 38 20.88 -4.75 10.39
C ASP A 38 20.14 -5.12 9.09
N ARG A 39 19.99 -6.43 8.87
CA ARG A 39 19.20 -6.95 7.76
C ARG A 39 17.73 -6.75 8.09
N VAL A 40 17.12 -5.76 7.44
CA VAL A 40 15.68 -5.56 7.45
C VAL A 40 15.05 -6.68 6.60
N GLN A 41 14.57 -7.73 7.25
CA GLN A 41 13.78 -8.76 6.58
C GLN A 41 12.32 -8.31 6.55
N ILE A 42 11.86 -7.80 5.40
CA ILE A 42 10.42 -7.59 5.20
C ILE A 42 9.76 -8.97 5.16
N SER A 43 8.94 -9.27 6.16
CA SER A 43 8.22 -10.54 6.22
C SER A 43 7.34 -10.72 4.99
N ASP A 44 7.26 -11.94 4.48
CA ASP A 44 6.41 -12.23 3.31
C ASP A 44 4.93 -11.93 3.60
N ARG A 45 4.52 -12.03 4.87
CA ARG A 45 3.21 -11.57 5.35
C ARG A 45 3.01 -10.06 5.19
N ALA A 46 4.00 -9.24 5.49
CA ALA A 46 3.90 -7.78 5.31
C ALA A 46 3.81 -7.42 3.83
N LYS A 47 4.55 -8.11 2.95
CA LYS A 47 4.43 -7.94 1.50
C LYS A 47 3.04 -8.30 1.00
N GLU A 48 2.47 -9.39 1.53
CA GLU A 48 1.13 -9.82 1.16
C GLU A 48 0.06 -8.81 1.61
N MET A 49 0.12 -8.34 2.86
CA MET A 49 -0.80 -7.30 3.33
C MET A 49 -0.67 -6.02 2.50
N GLN A 50 0.54 -5.64 2.09
CA GLN A 50 0.75 -4.48 1.24
C GLN A 50 0.12 -4.66 -0.14
N ARG A 51 0.22 -5.87 -0.74
CA ARG A 51 -0.44 -6.20 -2.02
C ARG A 51 -1.96 -6.16 -1.90
N ILE A 52 -2.52 -6.70 -0.83
CA ILE A 52 -3.97 -6.66 -0.59
C ILE A 52 -4.43 -5.21 -0.43
N LYS A 53 -3.67 -4.39 0.31
CA LYS A 53 -3.98 -2.97 0.50
C LYS A 53 -3.96 -2.21 -0.83
N THR A 54 -2.96 -2.41 -1.68
CA THR A 54 -2.92 -1.74 -2.99
C THR A 54 -4.05 -2.17 -3.92
N LEU A 55 -4.57 -3.39 -3.79
CA LEU A 55 -5.78 -3.82 -4.51
C LEU A 55 -7.04 -3.19 -3.92
N ALA A 56 -7.14 -3.08 -2.58
CA ALA A 56 -8.28 -2.47 -1.89
C ALA A 56 -8.37 -0.94 -2.12
N ASP A 57 -7.22 -0.28 -2.29
CA ASP A 57 -7.13 1.16 -2.56
C ASP A 57 -7.45 1.51 -4.03
N GLN A 58 -7.75 0.53 -4.89
CA GLN A 58 -8.14 0.80 -6.27
C GLN A 58 -9.49 1.52 -6.33
N PRO A 59 -9.66 2.46 -7.29
CA PRO A 59 -10.92 3.17 -7.45
C PRO A 59 -12.05 2.22 -7.82
N ASP A 60 -13.08 2.19 -6.98
CA ASP A 60 -14.31 1.42 -7.20
C ASP A 60 -15.34 2.30 -7.92
N ALA A 61 -15.58 2.00 -9.20
CA ALA A 61 -16.53 2.74 -10.03
C ALA A 61 -17.96 2.69 -9.48
N ALA A 62 -18.37 1.59 -8.84
CA ALA A 62 -19.70 1.47 -8.25
C ALA A 62 -19.83 2.37 -7.01
N ARG A 63 -18.75 2.52 -6.24
CA ARG A 63 -18.67 3.46 -5.13
C ARG A 63 -18.76 4.91 -5.62
N GLU A 64 -18.03 5.25 -6.68
CA GLU A 64 -18.02 6.60 -7.25
C GLU A 64 -19.43 7.01 -7.72
N GLU A 65 -20.09 6.14 -8.50
CA GLU A 65 -21.46 6.37 -8.97
C GLU A 65 -22.45 6.58 -7.80
N ARG A 66 -22.30 5.79 -6.74
CA ARG A 66 -23.12 5.91 -5.53
C ARG A 66 -22.89 7.24 -4.83
N ILE A 67 -21.66 7.72 -4.74
CA ILE A 67 -21.32 9.02 -4.14
C ILE A 67 -21.95 10.15 -4.94
N GLU A 68 -21.78 10.16 -6.27
CA GLU A 68 -22.35 11.19 -7.13
C GLU A 68 -23.88 11.25 -7.03
N ARG A 69 -24.55 10.09 -6.97
CA ARG A 69 -26.00 10.02 -6.81
C ARG A 69 -26.45 10.60 -5.47
N ILE A 70 -25.75 10.27 -4.39
CA ILE A 70 -26.08 10.79 -3.05
C ILE A 70 -25.81 12.30 -2.98
N SER A 71 -24.64 12.76 -3.45
CA SER A 71 -24.29 14.19 -3.50
C SER A 71 -25.35 15.02 -4.21
N ARG A 72 -25.80 14.59 -5.40
CA ARG A 72 -26.90 15.25 -6.13
C ARG A 72 -28.21 15.30 -5.33
N SER A 73 -28.56 14.22 -4.63
CA SER A 73 -29.78 14.20 -3.80
C SER A 73 -29.68 15.14 -2.59
N VAL A 74 -28.49 15.30 -2.02
CA VAL A 74 -28.23 16.23 -0.91
C VAL A 74 -28.33 17.67 -1.39
N GLU A 75 -27.69 18.01 -2.51
CA GLU A 75 -27.75 19.34 -3.13
C GLU A 75 -29.18 19.73 -3.53
N ALA A 76 -29.95 18.77 -4.06
CA ALA A 76 -31.35 18.97 -4.40
C ALA A 76 -32.28 19.03 -3.17
N GLY A 77 -31.77 18.81 -1.95
CA GLY A 77 -32.57 18.76 -0.73
C GLY A 77 -33.55 17.57 -0.66
N THR A 78 -33.36 16.56 -1.50
CA THR A 78 -34.23 15.37 -1.60
C THR A 78 -33.67 14.16 -0.85
N TYR A 79 -32.47 14.29 -0.28
CA TYR A 79 -31.87 13.26 0.55
C TYR A 79 -32.59 13.15 1.90
N ALA A 80 -33.38 12.10 2.06
CA ALA A 80 -34.10 11.81 3.29
C ALA A 80 -33.50 10.59 4.00
N VAL A 81 -33.12 10.77 5.27
CA VAL A 81 -32.62 9.69 6.14
C VAL A 81 -33.54 9.58 7.35
N SER A 82 -33.92 8.35 7.70
CA SER A 82 -34.73 8.10 8.90
C SER A 82 -33.85 8.01 10.15
N GLY A 83 -34.39 8.40 11.31
CA GLY A 83 -33.69 8.26 12.59
C GLY A 83 -33.27 6.81 12.89
N ARG A 84 -34.04 5.81 12.43
CA ARG A 84 -33.69 4.40 12.52
C ARG A 84 -32.42 4.06 11.74
N GLN A 85 -32.28 4.56 10.51
CA GLN A 85 -31.07 4.33 9.70
C GLN A 85 -29.83 4.92 10.37
N VAL A 86 -29.98 6.09 11.02
CA VAL A 86 -28.89 6.70 11.80
C VAL A 86 -28.53 5.83 13.00
N ALA A 87 -29.52 5.43 13.81
CA ALA A 87 -29.30 4.57 14.97
C ALA A 87 -28.64 3.24 14.60
N ASP A 88 -29.12 2.58 13.55
CA ASP A 88 -28.54 1.33 13.06
C ASP A 88 -27.08 1.52 12.61
N ALA A 89 -26.75 2.65 11.96
CA ALA A 89 -25.38 2.96 11.55
C ALA A 89 -24.46 3.19 12.76
N LEU A 90 -24.93 3.91 13.78
CA LEU A 90 -24.19 4.13 15.03
C LEU A 90 -23.90 2.81 15.74
N ILE A 91 -24.91 1.96 15.94
CA ILE A 91 -24.75 0.67 16.61
C ILE A 91 -23.76 -0.21 15.82
N ARG A 92 -23.94 -0.32 14.50
CA ARG A 92 -23.01 -1.09 13.66
C ARG A 92 -21.58 -0.59 13.81
N GLN A 93 -21.36 0.72 13.72
CA GLN A 93 -20.02 1.31 13.88
C GLN A 93 -19.42 0.95 15.24
N THR A 94 -20.17 1.11 16.33
CA THR A 94 -19.67 0.79 17.68
C THR A 94 -19.30 -0.68 17.86
N LEU A 95 -20.06 -1.59 17.26
CA LEU A 95 -19.80 -3.02 17.35
C LEU A 95 -18.62 -3.44 16.47
N THR A 96 -18.48 -2.84 15.28
CA THR A 96 -17.34 -3.12 14.39
C THR A 96 -16.03 -2.60 14.99
N ASP A 97 -16.03 -1.42 15.59
CA ASP A 97 -14.84 -0.84 16.24
C ASP A 97 -14.38 -1.65 17.47
N ALA A 98 -15.30 -2.25 18.20
CA ALA A 98 -14.96 -3.10 19.35
C ALA A 98 -14.28 -4.44 18.97
N VAL A 99 -14.34 -4.85 17.71
CA VAL A 99 -13.85 -6.15 17.22
C VAL A 99 -12.56 -6.04 16.38
N LEU A 100 -12.25 -4.84 15.87
CA LEU A 100 -11.05 -4.54 15.08
C LEU A 100 -9.90 -4.00 15.94
#